data_AF-A0A822FN99-F1
#
_entry.id   AF-A0A822FN99-F1
#
_cell.length_a   1.000
_cell.length_b   1.000
_cell.length_c   1.000
_cell.angle_alpha   90.00
_cell.angle_beta   90.00
_cell.angle_gamma   90.00
#
_symmetry.space_group_name_H-M   'P 1'
#
loop_
_entity.id
_entity.type
_entity.pdbx_description
1 polymer ?
#
loop_
_entity_poly.entity_id
_entity_poly.type
_entity_poly.pdbx_seq_one_letter_code
_entity_poly.pdbx_strand_id
1 'polypeptide(L)'
;MTQLMDKKETAPASADEIDHYIALTVEEEYTDPLVFWRQERNQLTFPTLYRLAKRTFAAPCSSASVERQFSAAGQIITQRRSNLDPST
;
A
#
# COMPACT_ATOMS: atom_id res chain seq x y z
N MET A 1 4.57 -44.20 -38.25
CA MET A 1 3.30 -44.42 -37.55
C MET A 1 3.41 -43.67 -36.23
N THR A 2 2.97 -42.41 -36.26
CA THR A 2 3.19 -41.40 -35.24
C THR A 2 2.48 -41.80 -33.95
N GLN A 3 3.21 -42.06 -32.87
CA GLN A 3 2.59 -42.22 -31.56
C GLN A 3 2.25 -40.83 -31.00
N LEU A 4 0.95 -40.66 -30.73
CA LEU A 4 0.35 -39.54 -30.03
C LEU A 4 1.06 -39.33 -28.69
N MET A 5 1.72 -38.19 -28.53
CA MET A 5 1.99 -37.66 -27.21
C MET A 5 0.65 -37.16 -26.64
N ASP A 6 0.19 -37.81 -25.57
CA ASP A 6 -0.88 -37.29 -24.72
C ASP A 6 -0.50 -35.89 -24.25
N LYS A 7 -1.02 -34.90 -24.97
CA LYS A 7 -0.96 -33.49 -24.60
C LYS A 7 -1.84 -33.36 -23.37
N LYS A 8 -1.23 -33.44 -22.19
CA LYS A 8 -1.88 -33.12 -20.93
C LYS A 8 -2.42 -31.70 -21.05
N GLU A 9 -3.71 -31.60 -21.31
CA GLU A 9 -4.44 -30.36 -21.43
C GLU A 9 -4.45 -29.71 -20.04
N THR A 10 -3.43 -28.90 -19.78
CA THR A 10 -3.44 -27.97 -18.66
C THR A 10 -4.61 -27.04 -18.90
N ALA A 11 -5.62 -27.13 -18.03
CA ALA A 11 -6.73 -26.18 -17.95
C ALA A 11 -6.20 -24.75 -18.18
N PRO A 12 -6.93 -23.88 -18.89
CA PRO A 12 -6.46 -22.53 -19.14
C PRO A 12 -6.07 -21.94 -17.79
N ALA A 13 -4.78 -21.58 -17.63
CA ALA A 13 -4.31 -20.91 -16.44
C ALA A 13 -5.22 -19.69 -16.27
N SER A 14 -6.10 -19.72 -15.28
CA SER A 14 -6.90 -18.56 -14.92
C SER A 14 -5.91 -17.44 -14.68
N ALA A 15 -5.95 -16.39 -15.50
CA ALA A 15 -5.04 -15.26 -15.33
C ALA A 15 -5.07 -14.81 -13.87
N ASP A 16 -3.92 -14.79 -13.21
CA ASP A 16 -3.85 -14.45 -11.80
C ASP A 16 -4.22 -12.97 -11.61
N GLU A 17 -4.60 -12.56 -10.39
CA GLU A 17 -4.94 -11.15 -10.10
C GLU A 17 -3.80 -10.21 -10.52
N ILE A 18 -2.55 -10.68 -10.42
CA ILE A 18 -1.34 -9.99 -10.83
C ILE A 18 -1.32 -9.74 -12.35
N ASP A 19 -1.53 -10.77 -13.15
CA ASP A 19 -1.50 -10.66 -14.61
C ASP A 19 -2.60 -9.72 -15.09
N HIS A 20 -3.79 -9.82 -14.48
CA HIS A 20 -4.91 -8.94 -14.78
C HIS A 20 -4.60 -7.47 -14.40
N TYR A 21 -3.95 -7.24 -13.25
CA TYR A 21 -3.60 -5.90 -12.79
C TYR A 21 -2.51 -5.25 -13.66
N ILE A 22 -1.48 -6.00 -14.04
CA ILE A 22 -0.39 -5.51 -14.90
C ILE A 22 -0.87 -5.20 -16.32
N ALA A 23 -1.86 -5.95 -16.81
CA ALA A 23 -2.45 -5.74 -18.13
C ALA A 23 -3.45 -4.56 -18.19
N LEU A 24 -3.77 -3.91 -17.05
CA LEU A 24 -4.65 -2.74 -17.06
C LEU A 24 -3.99 -1.58 -17.80
N THR A 25 -4.67 -1.11 -18.84
CA THR A 25 -4.37 0.20 -19.43
C THR A 25 -4.86 1.28 -18.47
N VAL A 26 -3.93 1.91 -17.76
CA VAL A 26 -4.22 3.07 -16.92
C VAL A 26 -4.02 4.32 -17.79
N GLU A 27 -5.02 5.20 -17.86
CA GLU A 27 -4.85 6.51 -18.49
C GLU A 27 -3.77 7.30 -17.74
N GLU A 28 -2.88 8.01 -18.46
CA GLU A 28 -1.63 8.62 -17.96
C GLU A 28 -1.81 9.66 -16.83
N GLU A 29 -3.04 9.92 -16.39
CA GLU A 29 -3.31 10.87 -15.32
C GLU A 29 -2.88 10.26 -13.97
N TYR A 30 -1.89 10.91 -13.34
CA TYR A 30 -1.38 10.62 -12.00
C TYR A 30 -2.53 10.65 -10.97
N THR A 31 -3.25 9.55 -10.89
CA THR A 31 -4.41 9.39 -10.03
C THR A 31 -3.94 8.81 -8.70
N ASP A 32 -4.43 9.36 -7.58
CA ASP A 32 -4.16 8.83 -6.25
C ASP A 32 -4.45 7.31 -6.22
N PRO A 33 -3.46 6.44 -5.94
CA PRO A 33 -3.66 4.99 -5.94
C PRO A 33 -4.71 4.55 -4.92
N LEU A 34 -4.94 5.33 -3.84
CA LEU A 34 -6.01 5.06 -2.90
C LEU A 34 -7.39 5.26 -3.51
N VAL A 35 -7.55 6.12 -4.51
CA VAL A 35 -8.82 6.29 -5.23
C VAL A 35 -9.10 5.02 -6.04
N PHE A 36 -8.11 4.48 -6.75
CA PHE A 36 -8.24 3.23 -7.49
C PHE A 36 -8.68 2.08 -6.57
N TRP A 37 -7.97 1.86 -5.45
CA TRP A 37 -8.26 0.73 -4.54
C TRP A 37 -9.53 0.93 -3.71
N ARG A 38 -10.05 2.16 -3.58
CA ARG A 38 -11.34 2.43 -2.94
C ARG A 38 -12.55 2.07 -3.80
N GLN A 39 -12.41 2.00 -5.12
CA GLN A 39 -13.53 1.64 -6.01
C GLN A 39 -14.00 0.21 -5.75
N GLU A 40 -15.29 0.02 -5.47
CA GLU A 40 -15.87 -1.31 -5.18
C GLU A 40 -15.60 -2.32 -6.29
N ARG A 41 -15.65 -1.89 -7.55
CA ARG A 41 -15.31 -2.72 -8.71
C ARG A 41 -13.91 -3.32 -8.58
N ASN A 42 -12.91 -2.52 -8.22
CA ASN A 42 -11.51 -2.98 -8.11
C ASN A 42 -11.33 -3.90 -6.89
N GLN A 43 -12.06 -3.66 -5.80
CA GLN A 43 -12.07 -4.55 -4.64
C GLN A 43 -12.62 -5.94 -4.98
N LEU A 44 -13.69 -6.00 -5.78
CA LEU A 44 -14.30 -7.25 -6.24
C LEU A 44 -13.46 -7.96 -7.32
N THR A 45 -12.78 -7.18 -8.17
CA THR A 45 -11.93 -7.69 -9.26
C THR A 45 -10.60 -8.23 -8.73
N PHE A 46 -10.07 -7.63 -7.66
CA PHE A 46 -8.74 -7.90 -7.12
C PHE A 46 -8.78 -8.16 -5.60
N PRO A 47 -9.51 -9.18 -5.10
CA PRO A 47 -9.76 -9.34 -3.67
C PRO A 47 -8.49 -9.63 -2.85
N THR A 48 -7.48 -10.28 -3.40
CA THR A 48 -6.21 -10.58 -2.72
C THR A 48 -5.27 -9.40 -2.77
N LEU A 49 -5.09 -8.82 -3.96
CA LEU A 49 -4.31 -7.60 -4.15
C LEU A 49 -4.87 -6.42 -3.37
N TYR A 50 -6.19 -6.27 -3.25
CA TYR A 50 -6.80 -5.22 -2.42
C TYR A 50 -6.42 -5.37 -0.94
N ARG A 51 -6.44 -6.61 -0.41
CA ARG A 51 -5.99 -6.87 0.97
C ARG A 51 -4.51 -6.57 1.16
N LEU A 52 -3.68 -6.74 0.13
CA LEU A 52 -2.28 -6.35 0.15
C LEU A 52 -2.15 -4.82 0.10
N ALA A 53 -2.81 -4.17 -0.87
CA ALA A 53 -2.81 -2.72 -1.06
C ALA A 53 -3.20 -1.98 0.23
N LYS A 54 -4.24 -2.43 0.94
CA LYS A 54 -4.61 -1.87 2.24
C LYS A 54 -3.48 -1.90 3.27
N ARG A 55 -2.72 -2.98 3.34
CA ARG A 55 -1.60 -3.10 4.29
C ARG A 55 -0.43 -2.23 3.86
N THR A 56 -0.10 -2.25 2.57
CA THR A 56 1.03 -1.51 2.01
C THR A 56 0.81 0.00 2.13
N PHE A 57 -0.37 0.51 1.76
CA PHE A 57 -0.65 1.95 1.80
C PHE A 57 -1.01 2.48 3.20
N ALA A 58 -1.36 1.62 4.16
CA ALA A 58 -1.54 2.04 5.55
C ALA A 58 -0.21 2.23 6.29
N ALA A 59 0.88 1.65 5.79
CA ALA A 59 2.20 1.81 6.40
C ALA A 59 2.70 3.25 6.20
N PRO A 60 3.08 3.97 7.27
CA PRO A 60 3.68 5.27 7.13
C PRO A 60 5.05 5.16 6.46
N CYS A 61 5.39 6.13 5.62
CA CYS A 61 6.69 6.20 4.95
C CYS A 61 7.85 6.42 5.95
N SER A 62 7.57 7.01 7.12
CA SER A 62 8.58 7.24 8.17
C SER A 62 7.97 7.24 9.57
N SER A 63 8.83 7.08 10.59
CA SER A 63 8.49 7.23 12.01
C SER A 63 8.31 8.68 12.46
N ALA A 64 8.63 9.66 11.60
CA ALA A 64 8.65 11.09 11.95
C ALA A 64 7.32 11.61 12.51
N SER A 65 6.19 11.06 12.04
CA SER A 65 4.86 11.42 12.57
C SER A 65 4.71 11.03 14.04
N VAL A 66 5.14 9.82 14.39
CA VAL A 66 5.09 9.28 15.74
C VAL A 66 6.13 9.95 16.63
N GLU A 67 7.34 10.19 16.12
CA GLU A 67 8.39 10.93 16.84
C GLU A 67 7.99 12.36 17.16
N ARG A 68 7.24 13.04 16.28
CA ARG A 68 6.69 14.37 16.55
C ARG A 68 5.71 14.33 17.73
N GLN A 69 4.85 13.32 17.78
CA GLN A 69 3.92 13.13 18.91
C GLN A 69 4.68 12.85 20.21
N PHE A 70 5.70 11.98 20.18
CA PHE A 70 6.54 11.72 21.34
C PHE A 70 7.35 12.93 21.79
N SER A 71 7.83 13.74 20.85
CA SER A 71 8.53 14.99 21.15
C SER A 71 7.61 15.98 21.86
N ALA A 72 6.38 16.14 21.37
CA ALA A 72 5.36 17.00 21.98
C ALA A 72 4.99 16.50 23.38
N ALA A 73 4.72 15.20 23.53
CA ALA A 73 4.49 14.59 24.84
C ALA A 73 5.69 14.81 25.78
N GLY A 74 6.92 14.63 25.28
CA GLY A 74 8.14 14.91 26.02
C GLY A 74 8.22 16.34 26.55
N GLN A 75 7.73 17.34 25.80
CA GLN A 75 7.64 18.72 26.30
C GLN A 75 6.62 18.88 27.44
N ILE A 76 5.51 18.16 27.40
CA ILE A 76 4.44 18.25 28.41
C ILE A 76 4.87 17.56 29.70
N ILE A 77 5.47 16.37 29.59
CA ILE A 77 5.82 15.53 30.74
C ILE A 77 7.11 16.03 31.42
N THR A 78 8.04 16.58 30.64
CA THR A 78 9.33 17.08 31.17
C THR A 78 9.21 18.52 31.61
N GLN A 79 9.44 18.80 32.89
CA GLN A 79 9.50 20.16 33.41
C GLN A 79 10.79 20.85 32.93
N ARG A 80 10.75 21.49 31.75
CA ARG A 80 11.87 22.28 31.26
C ARG A 80 11.99 23.56 32.10
N ARG A 81 12.95 23.61 33.01
CA ARG A 81 13.43 24.89 33.56
C ARG A 81 14.25 25.57 32.47
N SER A 82 13.63 26.47 31.73
CA SER A 82 14.36 27.42 30.90
C SER A 82 15.07 28.39 31.85
N ASN A 83 16.38 28.22 32.05
CA ASN A 83 17.24 29.29 32.56
C ASN A 83 17.31 30.37 31.47
N LEU A 84 16.22 31.10 31.30
CA LEU A 84 16.22 32.35 30.55
C LEU A 84 17.06 33.33 31.36
N ASP A 85 18.06 33.92 30.70
CA ASP A 85 18.83 34.98 31.30
C ASP A 85 17.87 36.15 31.62
N PRO A 86 17.88 36.70 32.84
CA PRO A 86 16.97 37.76 33.24
C PRO A 86 17.15 39.07 32.43
N SER A 87 18.17 39.17 31.57
CA SER A 87 18.40 40.31 30.68
C SER A 87 17.80 40.15 29.27
N THR A 88 17.06 39.08 29.01
CA THR A 88 16.31 38.86 27.75
C THR A 88 14.84 39.20 27.92
#